data_AF-A0A6P1F2Z9-F1
#
_entry.id   AF-A0A6P1F2Z9-F1
#
_cell.length_a   1.000
_cell.length_b   1.000
_cell.length_c   1.000
_cell.angle_alpha   90.00
_cell.angle_beta   90.00
_cell.angle_gamma   90.00
#
_symmetry.space_group_name_H-M   'P 1'
#
loop_
_entity.id
_entity.type
_entity.pdbx_description
1 polymer ?
#
loop_
_entity_poly.entity_id
_entity_poly.type
_entity_poly.pdbx_seq_one_letter_code
_entity_poly.pdbx_strand_id
1 'polypeptide(L)'
;MRLHLQLRDQICRSAGCTRSAARSEADHTIEWRNGGETSLENLLILCTSHHHLRHGDRWTYGKEDEDGTIVWTTPTGRRVSNRPPPLPGRPPDPPRRPHFVDVPPSF
;
A
#
# COMPACT_ATOMS: atom_id res chain seq x y z
N MET A 1 12.61 2.62 12.75
CA MET A 1 11.49 2.21 11.88
C MET A 1 10.86 3.38 11.12
N ARG A 2 10.45 4.49 11.77
CA ARG A 2 9.75 5.61 11.10
C ARG A 2 10.48 6.20 9.88
N LEU A 3 11.78 6.49 10.00
CA LEU A 3 12.58 7.02 8.88
C LEU A 3 12.61 6.05 7.68
N HIS A 4 12.80 4.75 7.94
CA HIS A 4 12.79 3.72 6.89
C HIS A 4 11.45 3.71 6.14
N LEU A 5 10.33 3.70 6.87
CA LEU A 5 9.00 3.72 6.26
C LEU A 5 8.79 4.98 5.42
N GLN A 6 9.24 6.15 5.88
CA GLN A 6 9.15 7.40 5.13
C GLN A 6 9.96 7.38 3.84
N LEU A 7 11.17 6.82 3.85
CA LEU A 7 12.03 6.71 2.67
C LEU A 7 11.51 5.68 1.66
N ARG A 8 11.01 4.54 2.15
CA ARG A 8 10.42 3.48 1.32
C ARG A 8 9.12 3.94 0.67
N ASP A 9 8.20 4.48 1.47
CA ASP A 9 6.83 4.75 1.03
C ASP A 9 6.70 6.11 0.34
N GLN A 10 7.46 7.13 0.78
CA GLN A 10 7.54 8.52 0.31
C GLN A 10 6.23 9.32 0.34
N ILE A 11 5.11 8.68 0.01
CA ILE A 11 3.74 9.16 0.02
C ILE A 11 2.83 8.11 0.66
N CYS A 12 1.62 8.52 1.01
CA CYS A 12 0.56 7.65 1.47
C CYS A 12 0.35 6.48 0.49
N ARG A 13 0.29 5.26 1.03
CA ARG A 13 0.19 4.03 0.24
C ARG A 13 -1.23 3.70 -0.21
N SER A 14 -2.24 4.51 0.13
CA SER A 14 -3.55 4.41 -0.52
C SER A 14 -3.48 4.71 -2.01
N ALA A 15 -4.26 3.99 -2.81
CA ALA A 15 -4.25 4.12 -4.27
C ALA A 15 -4.55 5.56 -4.72
N GLY A 16 -3.62 6.16 -5.48
CA GLY A 16 -3.76 7.51 -6.04
C GLY A 16 -3.53 8.65 -5.05
N CYS A 17 -3.20 8.39 -3.79
CA CYS A 17 -2.93 9.44 -2.82
C CYS A 17 -1.51 10.00 -2.99
N THR A 18 -1.36 11.33 -2.96
CA THR A 18 -0.07 12.03 -3.12
C THR A 18 0.43 12.66 -1.81
N ARG A 19 -0.27 12.44 -0.69
CA ARG A 19 0.09 13.06 0.59
C ARG A 19 1.43 12.50 1.09
N SER A 20 2.35 13.39 1.47
CA SER A 20 3.70 13.02 1.91
C SER A 20 3.72 12.07 3.11
N ALA A 21 4.63 11.10 3.09
CA ALA A 21 4.87 10.18 4.19
C ALA A 21 5.37 10.89 5.46
N ALA A 22 6.00 12.06 5.34
CA ALA A 22 6.43 12.86 6.48
C ALA A 22 5.27 13.35 7.35
N ARG A 23 4.09 13.57 6.74
CA ARG A 23 2.86 14.04 7.40
C ARG A 23 1.82 12.93 7.57
N SER A 24 2.30 11.70 7.70
CA SER A 24 1.49 10.50 7.70
C SER A 24 1.91 9.58 8.85
N GLU A 25 1.13 8.54 9.07
CA GLU A 25 1.21 7.60 10.19
C GLU A 25 1.55 6.20 9.69
N ALA A 26 2.17 5.40 10.55
CA ALA A 26 2.43 4.00 10.25
C ALA A 26 1.18 3.17 10.60
N ASP A 27 0.82 2.24 9.72
CA ASP A 27 -0.38 1.42 9.84
C ASP A 27 -0.04 -0.05 9.58
N HIS A 28 -0.64 -0.94 10.37
CA HIS A 28 -0.35 -2.37 10.40
C HIS A 28 -1.17 -3.12 9.36
N THR A 29 -0.56 -3.63 8.29
CA THR A 29 -1.24 -4.44 7.25
C THR A 29 -2.09 -5.57 7.84
N ILE A 30 -1.50 -6.36 8.75
CA ILE A 30 -2.20 -7.25 9.66
C ILE A 30 -2.36 -6.50 10.96
N GLU A 31 -3.60 -6.21 11.35
CA GLU A 31 -3.91 -5.49 12.58
C GLU A 31 -3.23 -6.09 13.81
N TRP A 32 -2.76 -5.22 14.71
CA TRP A 32 -2.13 -5.66 15.97
C TRP A 32 -3.08 -6.54 16.80
N ARG A 33 -4.36 -6.16 16.87
CA ARG A 33 -5.41 -6.96 17.57
C ARG A 33 -5.65 -8.35 16.95
N ASN A 34 -5.19 -8.56 15.73
CA ASN A 34 -5.28 -9.84 15.02
C ASN A 34 -3.93 -10.59 15.02
N GLY A 35 -2.98 -10.19 15.88
CA GLY A 35 -1.67 -10.82 16.01
C GLY A 35 -0.59 -10.22 15.10
N GLY A 36 -0.85 -9.08 14.46
CA GLY A 36 0.15 -8.42 13.62
C GLY A 36 1.29 -7.80 14.42
N GLU A 37 2.53 -8.12 14.02
CA GLU A 37 3.72 -7.57 14.66
C GLU A 37 4.00 -6.13 14.21
N THR A 38 4.66 -5.35 15.07
CA THR A 38 5.21 -4.05 14.70
C THR A 38 6.57 -4.27 14.00
N SER A 39 6.53 -4.56 12.71
CA SER A 39 7.71 -4.86 11.89
C SER A 39 7.73 -4.03 10.59
N LEU A 40 8.88 -3.91 9.91
CA LEU A 40 8.95 -3.18 8.63
C LEU A 40 8.14 -3.90 7.54
N GLU A 41 7.97 -5.20 7.73
CA GLU A 41 7.24 -6.12 6.88
C GLU A 41 5.74 -5.99 7.08
N ASN A 42 5.26 -5.62 8.26
CA ASN A 42 3.84 -5.45 8.53
C ASN A 42 3.37 -3.98 8.45
N LEU A 43 4.28 -3.01 8.57
CA LEU A 43 3.93 -1.58 8.56
C LEU A 43 4.02 -0.94 7.18
N LEU A 44 3.14 0.03 6.94
CA LEU A 44 3.21 0.97 5.82
C LEU A 44 2.72 2.36 6.22
N ILE A 45 2.92 3.37 5.37
CA ILE A 45 2.51 4.74 5.66
C ILE A 45 1.14 5.09 5.06
N LEU A 46 0.22 5.59 5.88
CA LEU A 46 -1.06 6.19 5.47
C LEU A 46 -1.24 7.58 6.04
N CYS A 47 -1.87 8.46 5.27
CA CYS A 47 -2.35 9.70 5.83
C CYS A 47 -3.53 9.44 6.77
N THR A 48 -3.76 10.35 7.72
CA THR A 48 -4.84 10.23 8.72
C THR A 48 -6.20 9.87 8.10
N SER A 49 -6.57 10.47 6.96
CA SER A 49 -7.83 10.13 6.28
C SER A 49 -7.92 8.68 5.82
N HIS A 50 -6.85 8.13 5.23
CA HIS A 50 -6.83 6.75 4.75
C HIS A 50 -6.55 5.74 5.87
N HIS A 51 -5.81 6.14 6.90
CA HIS A 51 -5.63 5.37 8.12
C HIS A 51 -7.01 5.10 8.75
N HIS A 52 -7.82 6.14 8.93
CA HIS A 52 -9.20 5.98 9.43
C HIS A 52 -10.12 5.22 8.46
N LEU A 53 -10.00 5.46 7.15
CA LEU A 53 -10.82 4.77 6.14
C LEU A 53 -10.69 3.25 6.24
N ARG A 54 -9.47 2.77 6.48
CA ARG A 54 -9.14 1.36 6.53
C ARG A 54 -9.59 0.68 7.82
N HIS A 55 -9.67 1.41 8.93
CA HIS A 55 -10.25 0.89 10.17
C HIS A 55 -11.77 0.69 10.10
N GLY A 56 -12.42 1.08 9.01
CA GLY A 56 -13.82 0.76 8.70
C GLY A 56 -14.00 -0.58 7.95
N ASP A 57 -15.20 -1.13 8.01
CA ASP A 57 -15.46 -2.56 7.72
C ASP A 57 -15.37 -3.02 6.25
N ARG A 58 -14.99 -2.14 5.32
CA ARG A 58 -15.15 -2.43 3.88
C ARG A 58 -13.97 -2.08 3.00
N TRP A 59 -12.95 -1.43 3.55
CA TRP A 59 -11.70 -1.18 2.84
C TRP A 59 -10.61 -2.05 3.42
N THR A 60 -9.98 -2.87 2.58
CA THR A 60 -8.87 -3.73 3.02
C THR A 60 -7.67 -3.51 2.12
N TYR A 61 -6.49 -3.84 2.62
CA TYR A 61 -5.32 -4.02 1.77
C TYR A 61 -4.42 -5.13 2.30
N GLY A 62 -3.62 -5.70 1.40
CA GLY A 62 -2.59 -6.68 1.72
C GLY A 62 -1.37 -6.48 0.84
N LYS A 63 -0.22 -6.98 1.29
CA LYS A 63 0.96 -7.09 0.44
C LYS A 63 0.75 -8.18 -0.60
N GLU A 64 1.11 -7.89 -1.84
CA GLU A 64 0.98 -8.83 -2.96
C GLU A 64 2.34 -9.33 -3.47
N ASP A 65 3.42 -8.57 -3.25
CA ASP A 65 4.75 -8.89 -3.77
C ASP A 65 5.86 -8.46 -2.78
N GLU A 66 7.06 -9.04 -2.94
CA GLU A 66 8.27 -8.73 -2.16
C GLU A 66 8.78 -7.30 -2.41
N ASP A 67 8.42 -6.71 -3.55
CA ASP A 67 8.79 -5.34 -3.91
C ASP A 67 8.03 -4.26 -3.11
N GLY A 68 7.14 -4.67 -2.20
CA GLY A 68 6.34 -3.79 -1.35
C GLY A 68 5.05 -3.32 -2.00
N THR A 69 4.67 -3.87 -3.16
CA THR A 69 3.35 -3.65 -3.76
C THR A 69 2.25 -4.12 -2.83
N ILE A 70 1.25 -3.26 -2.66
CA ILE A 70 0.03 -3.56 -1.93
C ILE A 70 -1.18 -3.47 -2.84
N VAL A 71 -2.21 -4.25 -2.54
CA VAL A 71 -3.50 -4.16 -3.22
C VAL A 71 -4.57 -3.73 -2.25
N TRP A 72 -5.24 -2.63 -2.59
CA TRP A 72 -6.45 -2.17 -1.93
C TRP A 72 -7.67 -2.83 -2.54
N THR A 73 -8.57 -3.30 -1.69
CA THR A 73 -9.90 -3.75 -2.08
C THR A 73 -10.92 -2.73 -1.58
N THR A 74 -11.67 -2.16 -2.51
CA THR A 74 -12.77 -1.24 -2.22
C THR A 74 -14.01 -1.99 -1.70
N PRO A 75 -14.99 -1.30 -1.10
CA PRO A 75 -16.26 -1.90 -0.66
C PRO A 75 -17.07 -2.61 -1.75
N THR A 76 -16.86 -2.23 -3.01
CA THR A 76 -17.51 -2.85 -4.17
C THR A 76 -16.72 -4.03 -4.74
N GLY A 77 -15.64 -4.44 -4.08
CA GLY A 77 -14.78 -5.54 -4.50
C GLY A 77 -13.71 -5.16 -5.54
N ARG A 78 -13.70 -3.91 -6.02
CA ARG A 78 -12.67 -3.46 -6.97
C ARG A 78 -11.28 -3.45 -6.30
N ARG A 79 -10.31 -4.04 -6.98
CA ARG A 79 -8.90 -4.13 -6.54
C ARG A 79 -8.05 -3.07 -7.24
N VAL A 80 -7.20 -2.38 -6.50
CA VAL A 80 -6.28 -1.36 -7.03
C VAL A 80 -4.92 -1.53 -6.39
N SER A 81 -3.88 -1.74 -7.21
CA SER A 81 -2.51 -1.90 -6.73
C SER A 81 -1.83 -0.54 -6.52
N ASN A 82 -0.91 -0.52 -5.56
CA ASN A 82 -0.02 0.60 -5.33
C ASN A 82 1.39 0.05 -5.07
N ARG A 83 2.37 0.42 -5.91
CA ARG A 83 3.78 0.08 -5.76
C ARG A 83 4.53 1.21 -5.05
N PRO A 84 5.47 0.93 -4.13
CA PRO A 84 6.26 2.00 -3.53
C PRO A 84 7.07 2.70 -4.62
N PRO A 85 7.19 4.02 -4.56
CA PRO A 85 8.04 4.75 -5.49
C PRO A 85 9.49 4.27 -5.38
N PRO A 86 10.27 4.33 -6.47
CA PRO A 86 11.67 3.97 -6.43
C PRO A 86 12.40 4.85 -5.41
N LEU A 87 13.34 4.26 -4.67
CA LEU A 87 14.15 5.00 -3.72
C LEU A 87 14.88 6.17 -4.41
N PRO A 88 15.02 7.33 -3.76
CA PRO A 88 15.78 8.45 -4.32
C PRO A 88 17.19 8.01 -4.74
N GLY A 89 17.59 8.36 -5.97
CA GLY A 89 18.90 8.00 -6.53
C GLY A 89 18.99 6.62 -7.19
N ARG A 90 17.96 5.77 -7.07
CA ARG A 90 17.83 4.56 -7.90
C ARG A 90 17.15 4.94 -9.23
N PRO A 91 17.72 4.60 -10.39
CA PRO A 91 17.00 4.78 -11.65
C PRO A 91 15.67 3.99 -11.59
N PRO A 92 14.56 4.56 -12.09
CA PRO A 92 13.27 3.86 -12.06
C PRO A 92 13.42 2.52 -12.79
N ASP A 93 12.93 1.44 -12.16
CA ASP A 93 12.74 0.19 -12.91
C ASP A 93 11.83 0.49 -14.10
N PRO A 94 12.03 -0.16 -15.27
CA PRO A 94 11.11 0.00 -16.39
C PRO A 94 9.68 -0.27 -15.92
N PRO A 95 8.69 0.54 -16.35
CA PRO A 95 7.33 0.37 -15.89
C PRO A 95 6.85 -1.03 -16.25
N ARG A 96 6.58 -1.88 -15.24
CA ARG A 96 5.80 -3.08 -15.46
C ARG A 96 4.42 -2.61 -15.89
N ARG A 97 3.98 -3.03 -17.09
CA ARG A 97 2.61 -2.76 -17.54
C ARG A 97 1.66 -3.28 -16.46
N PRO A 98 0.70 -2.46 -15.99
CA PRO A 98 -0.41 -3.01 -15.23
C PRO A 98 -1.09 -4.05 -16.12
N HIS A 99 -1.12 -5.29 -15.65
CA HIS A 99 -1.80 -6.38 -16.30
C HIS A 99 -3.04 -6.70 -15.46
N PHE A 100 -4.17 -6.84 -16.13
CA PHE A 100 -5.35 -7.42 -15.51
C PHE A 100 -5.04 -8.91 -15.29
N VAL A 101 -5.22 -9.38 -14.06
CA VAL A 101 -4.96 -10.78 -13.68
C VAL A 101 -6.01 -11.71 -14.32
N ASP A 102 -7.18 -11.15 -14.65
CA ASP A 102 -8.28 -11.88 -15.27
C ASP A 102 -8.21 -11.80 -16.80
N VAL A 103 -8.14 -12.96 -17.43
CA VAL A 103 -8.37 -13.11 -18.88
C VAL A 103 -9.86 -12.81 -19.13
N PRO A 104 -10.22 -11.88 -20.03
CA PRO A 104 -11.62 -11.68 -20.37
C PRO A 104 -12.21 -12.99 -20.91
N PRO A 105 -13.46 -13.34 -20.55
CA PRO A 105 -14.07 -14.59 -21.00
C PRO A 105 -14.03 -14.66 -22.52
N SER A 106 -13.78 -15.86 -23.06
CA SER A 106 -13.97 -16.11 -24.49
C SER A 106 -15.43 -15.86 -24.82
N PHE A 107 -15.69 -14.87 -25.68
CA PHE A 107 -16.96 -14.78 -26.40
C PHE A 107 -17.17 -16.04 -27.24
#